data_AF-A0A2T7NZ13-F1
#
_entry.id   AF-A0A2T7NZ13-F1
#
_cell.length_a   1.000
_cell.length_b   1.000
_cell.length_c   1.000
_cell.angle_alpha   90.00
_cell.angle_beta   90.00
_cell.angle_gamma   90.00
#
_symmetry.space_group_name_H-M   'P 1'
#
loop_
_entity.id
_entity.type
_entity.pdbx_description
1 polymer ?
#
loop_
_entity_poly.entity_id
_entity_poly.type
_entity_poly.pdbx_seq_one_letter_code
_entity_poly.pdbx_strand_id
1 'polypeptide(L)'
;MPVWMRKTLSRGSEMRVGICGAAQQAAEVLLSRMVSGDMFGSEHSLQLTLQDSANKLEDLQLLAEDLMDGCYPLLSGPITTATTVLDSVDDNDVIILLMPRRIPHHDSHELLREVVNAVQDYAKGLNLLSTLVLQDKVIVVAGGMASVAAGILATLSPHLHPHHVLAVEVPAYDDQTAVSGSFSVEAYVKTDDLQNVCSSAS
;
A
#
# COMPACT_ATOMS: atom_id res chain seq x y z
N MET A 1 3.18 -17.09 -15.29
CA MET A 1 2.98 -16.75 -13.85
C MET A 1 3.76 -15.49 -13.55
N PRO A 2 3.14 -14.47 -12.94
CA PRO A 2 3.84 -13.28 -12.47
C PRO A 2 5.04 -13.61 -11.56
N VAL A 3 6.04 -12.73 -11.49
CA VAL A 3 7.27 -12.96 -10.69
C VAL A 3 6.95 -13.15 -9.21
N TRP A 4 6.10 -12.31 -8.62
CA TRP A 4 5.68 -12.44 -7.22
C TRP A 4 5.00 -13.79 -6.92
N MET A 5 4.20 -14.34 -7.85
CA MET A 5 3.57 -15.66 -7.70
C MET A 5 4.63 -16.77 -7.71
N ARG A 6 5.66 -16.62 -8.53
CA ARG A 6 6.77 -17.59 -8.55
C ARG A 6 7.57 -17.54 -7.26
N LYS A 7 7.86 -16.34 -6.74
CA LYS A 7 8.57 -16.14 -5.47
C LYS A 7 7.77 -16.66 -4.27
N THR A 8 6.50 -16.30 -4.14
CA THR A 8 5.62 -16.80 -3.07
C THR A 8 5.45 -18.32 -3.07
N LEU A 9 5.59 -18.98 -4.23
CA LEU A 9 5.56 -20.45 -4.33
C LEU A 9 6.93 -21.11 -4.13
N SER A 10 8.03 -20.37 -4.22
CA SER A 10 9.37 -20.89 -3.99
C SER A 10 9.81 -20.66 -2.53
N ARG A 11 10.05 -21.75 -1.80
CA ARG A 11 10.61 -21.66 -0.43
C ARG A 11 11.97 -20.96 -0.45
N GLY A 12 12.19 -20.05 0.50
CA GLY A 12 13.49 -19.37 0.70
C GLY A 12 13.78 -18.24 -0.29
N SER A 13 12.79 -17.74 -1.03
CA SER A 13 12.99 -16.56 -1.88
C SER A 13 12.85 -15.27 -1.08
N GLU A 14 13.71 -14.29 -1.40
CA GLU A 14 13.55 -12.91 -0.92
C GLU A 14 12.37 -12.22 -1.62
N MET A 15 11.51 -11.60 -0.81
CA MET A 15 10.39 -10.76 -1.25
C MET A 15 10.73 -9.29 -1.00
N ARG A 16 10.64 -8.48 -2.05
CA ARG A 16 10.83 -7.03 -1.98
C ARG A 16 9.49 -6.34 -1.84
N VAL A 17 9.28 -5.62 -0.75
CA VAL A 17 7.99 -5.03 -0.41
C VAL A 17 8.13 -3.52 -0.21
N GLY A 18 7.43 -2.75 -1.04
CA GLY A 18 7.31 -1.30 -0.92
C GLY A 18 6.04 -0.94 -0.17
N ILE A 19 6.12 -0.05 0.81
CA ILE A 19 4.97 0.45 1.58
C ILE A 19 4.93 1.97 1.40
N CYS A 20 3.91 2.44 0.68
CA CYS A 20 3.63 3.85 0.47
C CYS A 20 2.64 4.36 1.52
N GLY A 21 2.90 5.54 2.09
CA GLY A 21 2.16 6.06 3.26
C GLY A 21 2.60 5.42 4.59
N ALA A 22 3.88 5.05 4.69
CA ALA A 22 4.39 4.24 5.80
C ALA A 22 4.56 5.01 7.13
N ALA A 23 4.53 6.34 7.16
CA ALA A 23 4.68 7.10 8.41
C ALA A 23 3.34 7.27 9.17
N GLN A 24 2.31 6.49 8.82
CA GLN A 24 1.02 6.49 9.52
C GLN A 24 1.04 5.44 10.64
N GLN A 25 0.38 5.68 11.78
CA GLN A 25 0.29 4.72 12.90
C GLN A 25 -0.20 3.32 12.47
N ALA A 26 -1.07 3.27 11.45
CA ALA A 26 -1.56 2.01 10.90
C ALA A 26 -0.46 1.15 10.25
N ALA A 27 0.58 1.78 9.71
CA ALA A 27 1.68 1.10 9.07
C ALA A 27 2.55 0.34 10.08
N GLU A 28 2.78 0.89 11.27
CA GLU A 28 3.61 0.26 12.31
C GLU A 28 3.08 -1.13 12.73
N VAL A 29 1.77 -1.22 12.97
CA VAL A 29 1.11 -2.49 13.31
C VAL A 29 1.14 -3.48 12.14
N LEU A 30 0.98 -2.99 10.90
CA LEU A 30 1.07 -3.84 9.71
C LEU A 30 2.49 -4.36 9.52
N LEU A 31 3.49 -3.49 9.63
CA LEU A 31 4.89 -3.79 9.42
C LEU A 31 5.38 -4.81 10.43
N SER A 32 5.12 -4.63 11.73
CA SER A 32 5.48 -5.59 12.78
C SER A 32 4.94 -7.00 12.54
N ARG A 33 3.67 -7.12 12.12
CA ARG A 33 3.08 -8.42 11.73
C ARG A 33 3.70 -8.99 10.47
N MET A 34 3.98 -8.14 9.48
CA MET A 34 4.63 -8.55 8.23
C MET A 34 6.02 -9.15 8.50
N VAL A 35 6.86 -8.46 9.27
CA VAL A 35 8.23 -8.91 9.59
C VAL A 35 8.28 -10.09 10.57
N SER A 36 7.17 -10.34 11.28
CA SER A 36 6.97 -11.56 12.07
C SER A 36 6.52 -12.77 11.23
N GLY A 37 6.15 -12.55 9.96
CA GLY A 37 5.81 -13.60 9.01
C GLY A 37 4.31 -13.86 8.87
N ASP A 38 3.43 -13.06 9.50
CA ASP A 38 1.98 -13.28 9.43
C ASP A 38 1.40 -13.06 8.02
N MET A 39 2.06 -12.25 7.20
CA MET A 39 1.56 -11.88 5.87
C MET A 39 2.07 -12.79 4.75
N PHE A 40 3.37 -13.07 4.73
CA PHE A 40 4.00 -13.85 3.66
C PHE A 40 4.41 -15.27 4.12
N GLY A 41 4.30 -15.58 5.41
CA GLY A 41 4.82 -16.81 6.00
C GLY A 41 6.25 -16.68 6.50
N SER A 42 6.66 -17.57 7.40
CA SER A 42 7.99 -17.59 8.03
C SER A 42 9.12 -18.13 7.13
N GLU A 43 8.80 -18.51 5.88
CA GLU A 43 9.73 -19.16 4.95
C GLU A 43 10.35 -18.18 3.95
N HIS A 44 9.96 -16.89 4.00
CA HIS A 44 10.40 -15.86 3.06
C HIS A 44 11.11 -14.74 3.81
N SER A 45 12.29 -14.36 3.32
CA SER A 45 12.96 -13.16 3.79
C SER A 45 12.37 -11.93 3.10
N LEU A 46 12.43 -10.79 3.79
CA LEU A 46 11.80 -9.54 3.40
C LEU A 46 12.85 -8.43 3.30
N GLN A 47 12.83 -7.74 2.16
CA GLN A 47 13.52 -6.48 1.97
C GLN A 47 12.46 -5.39 1.86
N LEU A 48 12.49 -4.41 2.77
CA LEU A 48 11.45 -3.39 2.85
C LEU A 48 11.92 -2.04 2.30
N THR A 49 11.01 -1.36 1.61
CA THR A 49 11.11 0.06 1.28
C THR A 49 9.93 0.80 1.88
N LEU A 50 10.18 1.77 2.76
CA LEU A 50 9.17 2.62 3.36
C LEU A 50 9.14 3.96 2.66
N GLN A 51 7.97 4.39 2.24
CA GLN A 51 7.77 5.65 1.53
C GLN A 51 6.67 6.48 2.15
N ASP A 52 6.94 7.77 2.27
CA ASP A 52 5.95 8.79 2.62
C ASP A 52 6.44 10.13 2.01
N SER A 53 5.77 11.23 2.34
CA SER A 53 6.17 12.56 1.87
C SER A 53 7.46 13.04 2.55
N ALA A 54 8.19 13.95 1.90
CA ALA A 54 9.49 14.43 2.37
C ALA A 54 9.47 15.06 3.77
N ASN A 55 8.34 15.65 4.18
CA ASN A 55 8.15 16.20 5.53
C ASN A 55 8.04 15.15 6.64
N LYS A 56 7.87 13.87 6.30
CA LYS A 56 7.82 12.75 7.25
C LYS A 56 9.05 11.83 7.16
N LEU A 57 10.12 12.28 6.51
CA LEU A 57 11.33 11.48 6.36
C LEU A 57 11.93 11.07 7.70
N GLU A 58 11.88 11.95 8.70
CA GLU A 58 12.34 11.65 10.06
C GLU A 58 11.49 10.55 10.70
N ASP A 59 10.15 10.65 10.62
CA ASP A 59 9.23 9.60 11.11
C ASP A 59 9.49 8.25 10.44
N LEU A 60 9.79 8.24 9.13
CA LEU A 60 10.14 7.02 8.40
C LEU A 60 11.46 6.41 8.87
N GLN A 61 12.45 7.25 9.14
CA GLN A 61 13.76 6.80 9.61
C GLN A 61 13.64 6.20 11.01
N LEU A 62 12.92 6.87 11.92
CA LEU A 62 12.64 6.34 13.25
C LEU A 62 11.92 5.00 13.18
N LEU A 63 10.88 4.89 12.36
CA LEU A 63 10.16 3.62 12.17
C LEU A 63 11.06 2.51 11.59
N ALA A 64 11.94 2.84 10.65
CA ALA A 64 12.90 1.89 10.11
C ALA A 64 13.90 1.42 11.17
N GLU A 65 14.41 2.33 11.99
CA GLU A 65 15.31 2.03 13.11
C GLU A 65 14.63 1.16 14.16
N ASP A 66 13.40 1.50 14.58
CA ASP A 66 12.61 0.72 15.53
C ASP A 66 12.36 -0.72 15.05
N LEU A 67 12.06 -0.90 13.76
CA LEU A 67 11.88 -2.23 13.17
C LEU A 67 13.20 -3.02 13.10
N MET A 68 14.33 -2.36 12.82
CA MET A 68 15.65 -3.00 12.82
C MET A 68 16.06 -3.43 14.24
N ASP A 69 15.79 -2.60 15.24
CA ASP A 69 16.04 -2.90 16.66
C ASP A 69 15.17 -4.07 17.17
N GLY A 70 14.00 -4.27 16.56
CA GLY A 70 13.15 -5.44 16.78
C GLY A 70 13.78 -6.79 16.43
N CYS A 71 14.94 -6.82 15.76
CA CYS A 71 15.72 -8.03 15.45
C CYS A 71 14.92 -9.14 14.75
N TYR A 72 14.01 -8.77 13.85
CA TYR A 72 13.15 -9.73 13.15
C TYR A 72 13.96 -10.63 12.21
N PRO A 73 13.85 -11.96 12.32
CA PRO A 73 14.68 -12.89 11.56
C PRO A 73 14.35 -12.92 10.05
N LEU A 74 13.18 -12.42 9.66
CA LEU A 74 12.77 -12.38 8.27
C LEU A 74 13.32 -11.16 7.52
N LEU A 75 13.79 -10.11 8.20
CA LEU A 75 14.40 -8.97 7.52
C LEU A 75 15.77 -9.35 6.96
N SER A 76 15.93 -9.30 5.63
CA SER A 76 17.18 -9.69 4.96
C SER A 76 18.27 -8.62 5.01
N GLY A 77 17.91 -7.39 5.36
CA GLY A 77 18.83 -6.26 5.33
C GLY A 77 18.22 -4.97 5.88
N PRO A 78 18.94 -3.84 5.73
CA PRO A 78 18.47 -2.55 6.20
C PRO A 78 17.21 -2.12 5.43
N ILE A 79 16.29 -1.52 6.15
CA ILE A 79 15.07 -0.96 5.58
C ILE A 79 15.43 0.32 4.80
N THR A 80 14.99 0.39 3.54
CA THR A 80 15.21 1.57 2.70
C THR A 80 14.09 2.58 2.93
N THR A 81 14.41 3.87 3.02
CA THR A 81 13.41 4.95 3.06
C THR A 81 13.40 5.72 1.75
N ALA A 82 12.22 6.16 1.31
CA ALA A 82 12.02 6.91 0.08
C ALA A 82 11.04 8.07 0.30
N THR A 83 11.27 9.18 -0.40
CA THR A 83 10.37 10.35 -0.37
C THR A 83 9.55 10.49 -1.64
N THR A 84 9.85 9.69 -2.67
CA THR A 84 9.08 9.63 -3.91
C THR A 84 8.48 8.24 -4.09
N VAL A 85 7.29 8.19 -4.69
CA VAL A 85 6.62 6.93 -5.00
C VAL A 85 7.49 6.10 -5.94
N LEU A 86 8.09 6.71 -6.97
CA LEU A 86 8.93 6.02 -7.95
C LEU A 86 10.05 5.20 -7.30
N ASP A 87 10.80 5.82 -6.38
CA ASP A 87 11.91 5.17 -5.68
C ASP A 87 11.42 4.00 -4.80
N SER A 88 10.15 4.04 -4.37
CA SER A 88 9.53 3.00 -3.57
C SER A 88 8.90 1.86 -4.36
N VAL A 89 8.69 2.04 -5.68
CA VAL A 89 7.96 1.04 -6.50
C VAL A 89 8.86 0.31 -7.50
N ASP A 90 10.00 0.88 -7.89
CA ASP A 90 10.79 0.37 -9.01
C ASP A 90 11.34 -1.06 -8.78
N ASP A 91 11.92 -1.33 -7.61
CA ASP A 91 12.58 -2.61 -7.32
C ASP A 91 11.73 -3.59 -6.47
N ASN A 92 10.49 -3.22 -6.14
CA ASN A 92 9.62 -4.02 -5.27
C ASN A 92 8.73 -5.01 -6.03
N ASP A 93 8.57 -6.22 -5.50
CA ASP A 93 7.66 -7.25 -6.05
C ASP A 93 6.20 -6.98 -5.65
N VAL A 94 6.01 -6.49 -4.43
CA VAL A 94 4.71 -6.14 -3.85
C VAL A 94 4.75 -4.68 -3.41
N ILE A 95 3.74 -3.93 -3.78
CA ILE A 95 3.56 -2.52 -3.42
C ILE A 95 2.28 -2.39 -2.62
N ILE A 96 2.36 -1.87 -1.41
CA ILE A 96 1.21 -1.59 -0.56
C ILE A 96 0.99 -0.08 -0.51
N LEU A 97 -0.14 0.37 -1.03
CA LEU A 97 -0.57 1.77 -0.97
C LEU A 97 -1.50 1.94 0.24
N LEU A 98 -0.99 2.55 1.32
CA LEU A 98 -1.77 2.78 2.52
C LEU A 98 -2.63 4.04 2.38
N MET A 99 -3.94 3.83 2.38
CA MET A 99 -4.92 4.91 2.38
C MET A 99 -5.12 5.45 3.80
N PRO A 100 -5.37 6.76 3.95
CA PRO A 100 -5.81 7.35 5.20
C PRO A 100 -6.97 6.57 5.82
N ARG A 101 -6.92 6.38 7.14
CA ARG A 101 -8.00 5.70 7.86
C ARG A 101 -9.08 6.69 8.27
N ARG A 102 -10.32 6.19 8.32
CA ARG A 102 -11.43 6.93 8.93
C ARG A 102 -11.25 6.97 10.45
N ILE A 103 -11.17 8.17 11.01
CA ILE A 103 -11.14 8.43 12.46
C ILE A 103 -12.55 8.86 12.90
N PRO A 104 -12.99 8.57 14.14
CA PRO A 104 -14.25 9.10 14.66
C PRO A 104 -14.33 10.63 14.48
N HIS A 105 -15.48 11.14 14.05
CA HIS A 105 -15.74 12.55 13.71
C HIS A 105 -15.03 13.09 12.45
N HIS A 106 -14.34 12.24 11.68
CA HIS A 106 -13.76 12.66 10.40
C HIS A 106 -14.86 12.95 9.38
N ASP A 107 -14.87 14.16 8.80
CA ASP A 107 -15.78 14.51 7.73
C ASP A 107 -15.51 13.61 6.52
N SER A 108 -16.57 13.03 5.95
CA SER A 108 -16.45 12.12 4.80
C SER A 108 -15.91 12.85 3.56
N HIS A 109 -16.15 14.15 3.44
CA HIS A 109 -15.57 14.95 2.36
C HIS A 109 -14.07 15.21 2.54
N GLU A 110 -13.60 15.40 3.78
CA GLU A 110 -12.17 15.56 4.06
C GLU A 110 -11.41 14.26 3.82
N LEU A 111 -11.94 13.13 4.30
CA LEU A 111 -11.37 11.81 4.03
C LEU A 111 -11.23 11.54 2.53
N LEU A 112 -12.30 11.80 1.77
CA LEU A 112 -12.28 11.59 0.33
C LEU A 112 -11.23 12.47 -0.36
N ARG A 113 -11.06 13.73 0.07
CA ARG A 113 -10.01 14.60 -0.47
C ARG A 113 -8.61 14.08 -0.16
N GLU A 114 -8.35 13.62 1.06
CA GLU A 114 -7.06 13.03 1.41
C GLU A 114 -6.76 11.77 0.59
N VAL A 115 -7.75 10.89 0.43
CA VAL A 115 -7.64 9.70 -0.41
C VAL A 115 -7.35 10.07 -1.86
N VAL A 116 -8.09 11.03 -2.43
CA VAL A 116 -7.87 11.50 -3.82
C VAL A 116 -6.45 12.04 -3.99
N ASN A 117 -5.98 12.88 -3.07
CA ASN A 117 -4.63 13.46 -3.13
C ASN A 117 -3.55 12.38 -3.06
N ALA A 118 -3.67 11.44 -2.12
CA ALA A 118 -2.72 10.33 -2.00
C ALA A 118 -2.68 9.48 -3.27
N VAL A 119 -3.85 9.10 -3.81
CA VAL A 119 -3.94 8.29 -5.03
C VAL A 119 -3.39 9.02 -6.25
N GLN A 120 -3.59 10.34 -6.36
CA GLN A 120 -2.98 11.13 -7.43
C GLN A 120 -1.46 11.06 -7.41
N ASP A 121 -0.85 11.17 -6.23
CA ASP A 121 0.60 11.09 -6.09
C ASP A 121 1.13 9.67 -6.36
N TYR A 122 0.41 8.64 -5.92
CA TYR A 122 0.72 7.25 -6.26
C TYR A 122 0.63 6.98 -7.76
N ALA A 123 -0.44 7.46 -8.42
CA ALA A 123 -0.64 7.31 -9.85
C ALA A 123 0.46 8.01 -10.65
N LYS A 124 0.89 9.21 -10.26
CA LYS A 124 2.03 9.91 -10.89
C LYS A 124 3.28 9.05 -10.88
N GLY A 125 3.65 8.49 -9.72
CA GLY A 125 4.84 7.63 -9.61
C GLY A 125 4.72 6.33 -10.41
N LEU A 126 3.58 5.65 -10.31
CA LEU A 126 3.33 4.40 -11.05
C LEU A 126 3.33 4.60 -12.56
N ASN A 127 2.81 5.73 -13.06
CA ASN A 127 2.78 6.06 -14.48
C ASN A 127 4.17 6.35 -15.08
N LEU A 128 5.20 6.56 -14.24
CA LEU A 128 6.59 6.67 -14.70
C LEU A 128 7.23 5.30 -14.96
N LEU A 129 6.68 4.22 -14.40
CA LEU A 129 7.16 2.87 -14.65
C LEU A 129 6.68 2.35 -16.01
N SER A 130 7.52 1.52 -16.64
CA SER A 130 7.10 0.83 -17.87
C SER A 130 5.99 -0.18 -17.60
N THR A 131 5.10 -0.40 -18.57
CA THR A 131 4.01 -1.38 -18.45
C THR A 131 4.54 -2.78 -18.14
N LEU A 132 5.68 -3.18 -18.70
CA LEU A 132 6.32 -4.48 -18.41
C LEU A 132 6.67 -4.63 -16.91
N VAL A 133 7.27 -3.58 -16.32
CA VAL A 133 7.62 -3.56 -14.90
C VAL A 133 6.38 -3.67 -14.02
N LEU A 134 5.27 -3.02 -14.40
CA LEU A 134 4.00 -3.10 -13.69
C LEU A 134 3.29 -4.46 -13.82
N GLN A 135 3.59 -5.24 -14.87
CA GLN A 135 2.99 -6.56 -15.08
C GLN A 135 3.57 -7.64 -14.16
N ASP A 136 4.74 -7.41 -13.58
CA ASP A 136 5.39 -8.37 -12.68
C ASP A 136 5.11 -8.10 -11.19
N LYS A 137 4.40 -7.01 -10.88
CA LYS A 137 4.14 -6.53 -9.51
C LYS A 137 2.71 -6.78 -9.06
N VAL A 138 2.51 -6.86 -7.74
CA VAL A 138 1.17 -6.75 -7.11
C VAL A 138 1.06 -5.41 -6.43
N ILE A 139 -0.03 -4.71 -6.68
CA ILE A 139 -0.39 -3.48 -5.99
C ILE A 139 -1.56 -3.80 -5.06
N VAL A 140 -1.36 -3.57 -3.77
CA VAL A 140 -2.38 -3.73 -2.74
C VAL A 140 -2.74 -2.33 -2.23
N VAL A 141 -3.95 -1.89 -2.49
CA VAL A 141 -4.53 -0.68 -1.91
C VAL A 141 -5.20 -1.09 -0.59
N ALA A 142 -4.72 -0.58 0.54
CA ALA A 142 -5.21 -0.97 1.85
C ALA A 142 -5.50 0.25 2.72
N GLY A 143 -6.60 0.23 3.49
CA GLY A 143 -6.95 1.31 4.40
C GLY A 143 -8.42 1.69 4.28
N GLY A 144 -8.75 2.94 4.60
CA GLY A 144 -10.11 3.46 4.47
C GLY A 144 -10.43 3.79 3.01
N MET A 145 -11.60 3.38 2.53
CA MET A 145 -12.05 3.63 1.15
C MET A 145 -11.09 3.05 0.10
N ALA A 146 -10.47 1.91 0.41
CA ALA A 146 -9.51 1.24 -0.47
C ALA A 146 -10.12 0.88 -1.84
N SER A 147 -11.39 0.48 -1.87
CA SER A 147 -12.13 0.21 -3.10
C SER A 147 -12.27 1.44 -3.99
N VAL A 148 -12.62 2.58 -3.41
CA VAL A 148 -12.74 3.88 -4.09
C VAL A 148 -11.37 4.34 -4.59
N ALA A 149 -10.34 4.22 -3.74
CA ALA A 149 -8.96 4.54 -4.08
C ALA A 149 -8.45 3.70 -5.26
N ALA A 150 -8.72 2.39 -5.27
CA ALA A 150 -8.41 1.51 -6.40
C ALA A 150 -9.16 1.92 -7.67
N GLY A 151 -10.43 2.34 -7.54
CA GLY A 151 -11.24 2.91 -8.62
C GLY A 151 -10.60 4.14 -9.27
N ILE A 152 -10.19 5.11 -8.44
CA ILE A 152 -9.49 6.32 -8.87
C ILE A 152 -8.15 5.96 -9.51
N LEU A 153 -7.36 5.08 -8.87
CA LEU A 153 -6.06 4.66 -9.36
C LEU A 153 -6.15 4.04 -10.75
N ALA A 154 -7.11 3.15 -10.99
CA ALA A 154 -7.33 2.55 -12.30
C ALA A 154 -7.72 3.58 -13.37
N THR A 155 -8.38 4.67 -12.98
CA THR A 155 -8.73 5.78 -13.88
C THR A 155 -7.50 6.62 -14.23
N LEU A 156 -6.65 6.90 -13.24
CA LEU A 156 -5.44 7.71 -13.41
C LEU A 156 -4.26 6.95 -14.02
N SER A 157 -4.26 5.62 -13.92
CA SER A 157 -3.20 4.74 -14.38
C SER A 157 -3.75 3.66 -15.32
N PRO A 158 -4.17 4.01 -16.54
CA PRO A 158 -4.86 3.11 -17.48
C PRO A 158 -3.98 1.95 -17.98
N HIS A 159 -2.67 2.03 -17.75
CA HIS A 159 -1.71 0.98 -18.11
C HIS A 159 -1.56 -0.10 -17.03
N LEU A 160 -2.13 0.11 -15.84
CA LEU A 160 -2.20 -0.92 -14.80
C LEU A 160 -3.23 -1.97 -15.19
N HIS A 161 -2.82 -3.23 -15.19
CA HIS A 161 -3.75 -4.32 -15.44
C HIS A 161 -4.63 -4.54 -14.19
N PRO A 162 -5.97 -4.61 -14.33
CA PRO A 162 -6.86 -4.73 -13.18
C PRO A 162 -6.58 -5.94 -12.28
N HIS A 163 -6.07 -7.04 -12.84
CA HIS A 163 -5.75 -8.25 -12.08
C HIS A 163 -4.54 -8.09 -11.14
N HIS A 164 -3.79 -7.00 -11.23
CA HIS A 164 -2.63 -6.74 -10.38
C HIS A 164 -2.93 -5.73 -9.26
N VAL A 165 -4.16 -5.20 -9.21
CA VAL A 165 -4.60 -4.26 -8.17
C VAL A 165 -5.61 -4.96 -7.28
N LEU A 166 -5.27 -5.06 -5.99
CA LEU A 166 -6.13 -5.62 -4.95
C LEU A 166 -6.54 -4.51 -4.01
N ALA A 167 -7.83 -4.44 -3.66
CA ALA A 167 -8.33 -3.54 -2.63
C ALA A 167 -8.62 -4.32 -1.35
N VAL A 168 -8.11 -3.85 -0.22
CA VAL A 168 -8.34 -4.41 1.10
C VAL A 168 -8.91 -3.32 1.98
N GLU A 169 -10.23 -3.34 2.16
CA GLU A 169 -10.90 -2.43 3.08
C GLU A 169 -10.55 -2.80 4.51
N VAL A 170 -10.16 -1.79 5.28
CA VAL A 170 -10.00 -1.92 6.72
C VAL A 170 -11.17 -1.21 7.40
N PRO A 171 -12.04 -1.93 8.12
CA PRO A 171 -13.23 -1.33 8.72
C PRO A 171 -12.86 -0.19 9.67
N ALA A 172 -13.73 0.81 9.74
CA ALA A 172 -13.56 1.94 10.65
C ALA A 172 -13.57 1.45 12.10
N TYR A 173 -12.77 2.08 12.96
CA TYR A 173 -12.64 1.72 14.38
C TYR A 173 -13.98 1.84 15.17
N ASP A 174 -14.97 2.55 14.62
CA ASP A 174 -16.30 2.78 15.22
C ASP A 174 -17.37 1.77 14.79
N ASP A 175 -17.11 0.91 13.80
CA ASP A 175 -18.11 -0.08 13.40
C ASP A 175 -18.06 -1.29 14.34
N GLN A 176 -19.23 -1.64 14.86
CA GLN A 176 -19.48 -2.91 15.57
C GLN A 176 -19.12 -4.17 14.73
N THR A 177 -18.72 -4.01 13.47
CA THR A 177 -18.15 -5.05 12.60
C THR A 177 -16.70 -5.39 12.92
N ALA A 178 -15.97 -4.59 13.72
CA ALA A 178 -14.66 -4.99 14.25
C ALA A 178 -14.74 -6.26 15.12
N VAL A 179 -15.93 -6.61 15.62
CA VAL A 179 -16.22 -7.81 16.41
C VAL A 179 -16.38 -9.08 15.55
N SER A 180 -16.55 -8.93 14.24
CA SER A 180 -16.67 -10.03 13.28
C SER A 180 -15.65 -9.83 12.17
N GLY A 181 -14.50 -10.52 12.22
CA GLY A 181 -13.36 -10.36 11.29
C GLY A 181 -13.61 -10.67 9.81
N SER A 182 -14.62 -10.05 9.19
CA SER A 182 -14.91 -10.13 7.77
C SER A 182 -14.07 -9.10 7.02
N PHE A 183 -12.89 -9.52 6.56
CA PHE A 183 -12.16 -8.81 5.51
C PHE A 183 -12.88 -9.04 4.18
N SER A 184 -13.48 -8.00 3.60
CA SER A 184 -13.98 -8.04 2.22
C SER A 184 -12.86 -7.66 1.27
N VAL A 185 -12.30 -8.67 0.57
CA VAL A 185 -11.46 -8.44 -0.60
C VAL A 185 -12.40 -8.25 -1.79
N GLU A 186 -12.74 -6.99 -2.09
CA GLU A 186 -13.50 -6.68 -3.31
C GLU A 186 -12.54 -6.43 -4.47
N ALA A 187 -12.57 -7.34 -5.45
CA ALA A 187 -11.98 -7.09 -6.76
C ALA A 187 -12.91 -6.16 -7.56
N TYR A 188 -12.45 -4.93 -7.74
CA TYR A 188 -12.92 -3.85 -8.62
C TYR A 188 -14.42 -3.85 -9.03
N VAL A 189 -15.17 -2.85 -8.54
CA VAL A 189 -16.44 -2.39 -9.13
C VAL A 189 -16.25 -0.97 -9.68
N LYS A 190 -16.60 -0.80 -10.94
CA LYS A 190 -16.56 0.48 -11.68
C LYS A 190 -17.62 1.41 -11.11
N THR A 191 -17.25 2.57 -10.56
CA THR A 191 -18.20 3.55 -10.01
C THR A 191 -18.18 4.85 -10.82
N ASP A 192 -19.35 5.17 -11.39
CA ASP A 192 -19.60 6.35 -12.21
C ASP A 192 -19.61 7.67 -11.40
N ASP A 193 -19.48 7.62 -10.07
CA ASP A 193 -19.59 8.77 -9.16
C ASP A 193 -18.30 9.60 -8.99
N LEU A 194 -17.16 9.17 -9.53
CA LEU A 194 -15.86 9.86 -9.34
C LEU A 194 -15.68 11.13 -10.20
N GLN A 195 -16.52 11.33 -11.21
CA GLN A 195 -16.33 12.40 -12.21
C GLN A 195 -16.48 13.82 -11.63
N ASN A 196 -17.27 14.00 -10.57
CA ASN A 196 -17.55 15.34 -10.01
C ASN A 196 -16.48 15.86 -9.05
N VAL A 197 -15.62 14.99 -8.50
CA VAL A 197 -14.62 15.39 -7.49
C VAL A 197 -13.27 15.74 -8.14
N CYS A 198 -12.89 15.04 -9.22
CA CYS A 198 -11.64 15.31 -9.93
C CYS A 198 -11.66 16.63 -10.74
N SER A 199 -12.84 17.10 -11.15
CA SER A 199 -13.01 18.35 -11.91
C SER A 199 -12.91 19.63 -11.08
N SER A 200 -12.91 19.55 -9.75
CA SER A 200 -12.84 20.72 -8.85
C SER A 200 -11.45 20.98 -8.24
N ALA A 201 -10.43 20.18 -8.60
CA ALA A 201 -9.06 20.31 -8.10
C ALA A 201 -8.06 20.82 -9.16
N SER A 202 -8.56 21.46 -10.22
CA SER A 202 -7.75 22.13 -11.27
C SER A 202 -7.52 23.60 -10.94
#